data_AF-A0A915D280-F1
#
_entry.id   AF-A0A915D280-F1
#
_cell.length_a   1.000
_cell.length_b   1.000
_cell.length_c   1.000
_cell.angle_alpha   90.00
_cell.angle_beta   90.00
_cell.angle_gamma   90.00
#
_symmetry.space_group_name_H-M   'P 1'
#
loop_
_entity.id
_entity.type
_entity.pdbx_description
1 polymer ?
#
loop_
_entity_poly.entity_id
_entity_poly.type
_entity_poly.pdbx_seq_one_letter_code
_entity_poly.pdbx_strand_id
1 'polypeptide(L)'
;MVGKAQTSNQIKLPYDGPRLKPGRHFCHCQARIHGLVRNCLSCGRVTCTQEGSGPCFNCGNLVCTREERQILDENSKRSYELLQRLMSDNSSINPQKKDTTKSFSHLGSSFLQANEYKQKLLAADNNK
;
A
#
# COMPACT_ATOMS: atom_id res chain seq x y z
N MET A 1 -35.08 47.50 7.94
CA MET A 1 -33.61 47.30 7.88
C MET A 1 -33.36 45.80 7.90
N VAL A 2 -33.05 45.19 6.75
CA VAL A 2 -32.81 43.73 6.67
C VAL A 2 -31.37 43.56 6.14
N GLY A 3 -30.51 43.00 6.99
CA GLY A 3 -29.09 42.87 6.76
C GLY A 3 -28.78 41.94 5.59
N LYS A 4 -27.89 42.40 4.70
CA LYS A 4 -27.33 41.57 3.63
C LYS A 4 -26.30 40.63 4.25
N ALA A 5 -26.61 39.33 4.21
CA ALA A 5 -25.70 38.27 4.62
C ALA A 5 -24.41 38.32 3.80
N GLN A 6 -23.29 38.22 4.50
CA GLN A 6 -21.94 38.18 3.96
C GLN A 6 -21.82 36.98 3.00
N THR A 7 -21.57 37.25 1.73
CA THR A 7 -21.33 36.22 0.73
C THR A 7 -20.02 35.51 1.08
N SER A 8 -20.14 34.24 1.47
CA SER A 8 -19.02 33.32 1.66
C SER A 8 -18.10 33.36 0.45
N ASN A 9 -16.87 33.84 0.66
CA ASN A 9 -15.85 33.97 -0.36
C ASN A 9 -15.44 32.56 -0.81
N GLN A 10 -16.07 32.07 -1.87
CA GLN A 10 -15.85 30.73 -2.41
C GLN A 10 -14.55 30.77 -3.22
N ILE A 11 -13.44 30.35 -2.61
CA ILE A 11 -12.17 30.14 -3.30
C ILE A 11 -12.39 29.04 -4.34
N LYS A 12 -12.54 29.41 -5.61
CA LYS A 12 -12.60 28.47 -6.72
C LYS A 12 -11.20 27.91 -6.95
N LEU A 13 -10.97 26.64 -6.58
CA LEU A 13 -9.74 25.92 -6.91
C LEU A 13 -9.69 25.67 -8.44
N PRO A 14 -8.54 25.91 -9.10
CA PRO A 14 -8.51 26.19 -10.54
C PRO A 14 -8.38 24.96 -11.48
N TYR A 15 -8.79 23.75 -11.12
CA TYR A 15 -8.62 22.59 -12.02
C TYR A 15 -9.76 21.59 -11.92
N ASP A 16 -10.20 21.10 -13.09
CA ASP A 16 -10.97 19.86 -13.25
C ASP A 16 -10.44 18.79 -12.29
N GLY A 17 -11.34 18.01 -11.67
CA GLY A 17 -11.03 17.08 -10.59
C GLY A 17 -9.75 16.24 -10.78
N PRO A 18 -9.17 15.74 -9.68
CA PRO A 18 -7.80 15.22 -9.64
C PRO A 18 -7.56 14.12 -10.68
N ARG A 19 -6.92 14.47 -11.81
CA ARG A 19 -6.61 13.53 -12.90
C ARG A 19 -5.66 12.45 -12.38
N LEU A 20 -6.05 11.19 -12.54
CA LEU A 20 -5.23 10.01 -12.23
C LEU A 20 -4.56 9.51 -13.51
N LYS A 21 -3.25 9.28 -13.45
CA LYS A 21 -2.47 8.60 -14.48
C LYS A 21 -2.68 7.09 -14.36
N PRO A 22 -2.68 6.33 -15.47
CA PRO A 22 -2.76 4.88 -15.44
C PRO A 22 -1.60 4.27 -14.65
N GLY A 23 -1.92 3.38 -13.71
CA GLY A 23 -0.93 2.71 -12.86
C GLY A 23 -0.46 3.53 -11.65
N ARG A 24 0.51 2.98 -10.93
CA ARG A 24 1.08 3.60 -9.74
C ARG A 24 2.14 4.61 -10.12
N HIS A 25 1.95 5.85 -9.69
CA HIS A 25 2.93 6.90 -9.91
C HIS A 25 3.23 7.61 -8.61
N PHE A 26 4.49 7.96 -8.43
CA PHE A 26 4.91 8.85 -7.37
C PHE A 26 4.09 10.15 -7.45
N CYS A 27 3.55 10.61 -6.31
CA CYS A 27 2.80 11.85 -6.22
C CYS A 27 3.25 12.69 -5.03
N HIS A 28 3.42 14.00 -5.23
CA HIS A 28 3.78 14.94 -4.15
C HIS A 28 2.57 15.61 -3.49
N CYS A 29 1.33 15.20 -3.83
CA CYS A 29 0.15 15.95 -3.40
C CYS A 29 -0.17 15.81 -1.91
N GLN A 30 0.41 14.83 -1.20
CA GLN A 30 0.13 14.53 0.21
C GLN A 30 -1.37 14.46 0.51
N ALA A 31 -2.13 13.87 -0.42
CA ALA A 31 -3.59 13.77 -0.39
C ALA A 31 -4.36 15.12 -0.34
N ARG A 32 -3.74 16.23 -0.74
CA ARG A 32 -4.42 17.55 -0.87
C ARG A 32 -5.15 17.71 -2.20
N ILE A 33 -4.82 16.87 -3.19
CA ILE A 33 -5.40 16.87 -4.55
C ILE A 33 -6.13 15.55 -4.79
N HIS A 34 -5.42 14.43 -4.68
CA HIS A 34 -5.98 13.08 -4.78
C HIS A 34 -6.48 12.61 -3.40
N GLY A 35 -7.39 11.63 -3.39
CA GLY A 35 -7.92 11.06 -2.14
C GLY A 35 -6.82 10.43 -1.27
N LEU A 36 -7.02 10.42 0.05
CA LEU A 36 -6.12 9.77 1.00
C LEU A 36 -6.29 8.25 0.92
N VAL A 37 -5.18 7.52 0.77
CA VAL A 37 -5.15 6.06 0.95
C VAL A 37 -4.82 5.73 2.40
N ARG A 38 -3.62 6.13 2.85
CA ARG A 38 -3.14 6.00 4.24
C ARG A 38 -1.80 6.73 4.40
N ASN A 39 -1.40 6.97 5.63
CA ASN A 39 -0.01 7.29 5.96
C ASN A 39 0.82 6.01 5.99
N CYS A 40 2.06 6.06 5.50
CA CYS A 40 3.03 5.01 5.74
C CYS A 40 3.36 4.98 7.23
N LEU A 41 3.04 3.87 7.89
CA LEU A 41 3.27 3.73 9.33
C LEU A 41 4.76 3.63 9.71
N SER A 42 5.64 3.49 8.71
CA SER A 42 7.09 3.33 8.94
C SER A 42 7.87 4.62 8.75
N CYS A 43 7.47 5.50 7.80
CA CYS A 43 8.17 6.78 7.57
C CYS A 43 7.27 8.02 7.70
N GLY A 44 5.97 7.85 7.96
CA GLY A 44 5.01 8.94 8.15
C GLY A 44 4.50 9.60 6.85
N ARG A 45 5.03 9.24 5.68
CA ARG A 45 4.59 9.84 4.41
C ARG A 45 3.11 9.58 4.13
N VAL A 46 2.38 10.61 3.69
CA VAL A 46 0.97 10.53 3.29
C VAL A 46 0.86 10.01 1.85
N THR A 47 0.21 8.87 1.65
CA THR A 47 -0.01 8.25 0.34
C THR A 47 -1.40 8.55 -0.19
N CYS A 48 -1.49 8.99 -1.44
CA CYS A 48 -2.75 9.33 -2.09
C CYS A 48 -3.20 8.26 -3.12
N THR A 49 -4.39 8.41 -3.70
CA THR A 49 -4.95 7.43 -4.65
C THR A 49 -4.15 7.28 -5.95
N GLN A 50 -3.39 8.29 -6.39
CA GLN A 50 -2.47 8.17 -7.54
C GLN A 50 -1.32 7.19 -7.25
N GLU A 51 -0.82 7.22 -6.02
CA GLU A 51 0.24 6.32 -5.57
C GLU A 51 -0.36 4.94 -5.25
N GLY A 52 -1.52 4.91 -4.57
CA GLY A 52 -2.30 3.72 -4.23
C GLY A 52 -1.65 2.81 -3.15
N SER A 53 -2.29 1.68 -2.83
CA SER A 53 -1.77 0.57 -1.99
C SER A 53 -0.59 -0.27 -2.53
N GLY A 54 0.59 -0.20 -1.93
CA GLY A 54 1.77 -0.97 -2.36
C GLY A 54 3.01 -0.55 -1.58
N PRO A 55 4.21 -0.84 -2.06
CA PRO A 55 5.43 -0.36 -1.41
C PRO A 55 5.44 1.18 -1.41
N CYS A 56 5.71 1.77 -0.25
CA CYS A 56 5.84 3.21 -0.12
C CYS A 56 6.96 3.71 -1.04
N PHE A 57 6.68 4.68 -1.90
CA PHE A 57 7.69 5.29 -2.77
C PHE A 57 8.88 5.93 -2.03
N ASN A 58 8.80 6.11 -0.71
CA ASN A 58 9.85 6.72 0.10
C ASN A 58 10.74 5.71 0.84
N CYS A 59 10.14 4.64 1.40
CA CYS A 59 10.86 3.68 2.24
C CYS A 59 10.62 2.21 1.87
N GLY A 60 9.80 1.92 0.87
CA GLY A 60 9.49 0.56 0.41
C GLY A 60 8.47 -0.20 1.26
N ASN A 61 8.17 0.23 2.49
CA ASN A 61 7.22 -0.48 3.35
C ASN A 61 5.79 -0.42 2.81
N LEU A 62 5.03 -1.51 3.00
CA LEU A 62 3.66 -1.64 2.52
C LEU A 62 2.74 -0.56 3.11
N VAL A 63 2.04 0.12 2.21
CA VAL A 63 0.90 1.00 2.50
C VAL A 63 -0.32 0.37 1.82
N CYS A 64 -1.43 0.25 2.53
CA CYS A 64 -2.67 -0.36 2.01
C CYS A 64 -3.91 0.31 2.61
N THR A 65 -5.09 0.06 2.03
CA THR A 65 -6.36 0.56 2.57
C THR A 65 -6.72 -0.15 3.87
N ARG A 66 -7.79 0.28 4.54
CA ARG A 66 -8.24 -0.36 5.79
C ARG A 66 -8.79 -1.75 5.56
N GLU A 67 -9.51 -1.92 4.46
CA GLU A 67 -10.12 -3.17 4.03
C GLU A 67 -9.04 -4.17 3.65
N GLU A 68 -8.04 -3.74 2.88
CA GLU A 68 -6.87 -4.56 2.56
C GLU A 68 -6.09 -4.95 3.81
N ARG A 69 -5.92 -4.01 4.75
CA ARG A 69 -5.22 -4.31 6.01
C ARG A 69 -5.96 -5.35 6.83
N GLN A 70 -7.28 -5.27 6.93
CA GLN A 70 -8.09 -6.27 7.61
C GLN A 70 -7.89 -7.66 6.99
N ILE A 71 -7.89 -7.76 5.66
CA ILE A 71 -7.61 -9.02 4.97
C ILE A 71 -6.19 -9.52 5.30
N LEU A 72 -5.19 -8.63 5.33
CA LEU A 72 -3.80 -8.98 5.67
C LEU A 72 -3.68 -9.54 7.10
N ASP A 73 -4.40 -8.95 8.05
CA ASP A 73 -4.37 -9.34 9.46
C ASP A 73 -5.00 -10.72 9.72
N GLU A 74 -5.86 -11.22 8.82
CA GLU A 74 -6.48 -12.56 8.91
C GLU A 74 -5.50 -13.73 8.72
N ASN A 75 -4.29 -13.50 8.20
CA ASN A 75 -3.26 -14.54 7.98
C ASN A 75 -3.76 -15.79 7.21
N SER A 76 -4.71 -15.59 6.30
CA SER A 76 -5.30 -16.64 5.46
C SER A 76 -4.56 -16.77 4.13
N LYS A 77 -4.86 -17.83 3.36
CA LYS A 77 -4.35 -17.97 1.99
C LYS A 77 -4.64 -16.71 1.14
N ARG A 78 -5.85 -16.15 1.28
CA ARG A 78 -6.27 -14.91 0.64
C ARG A 78 -5.42 -13.71 1.06
N SER A 79 -5.05 -13.63 2.34
CA SER A 79 -4.21 -12.56 2.86
C SER A 79 -2.82 -12.58 2.22
N TYR A 80 -2.25 -13.77 2.08
CA TYR A 80 -0.95 -13.96 1.44
C TYR A 80 -0.98 -13.62 -0.06
N GLU A 81 -2.01 -14.07 -0.78
CA GLU A 81 -2.21 -13.72 -2.20
C GLU A 81 -2.39 -12.21 -2.42
N LEU A 82 -3.08 -11.53 -1.50
CA LEU A 82 -3.19 -10.07 -1.53
C LEU A 82 -1.83 -9.40 -1.30
N LEU A 83 -1.08 -9.85 -0.29
CA LEU A 83 0.25 -9.32 0.01
C LEU A 83 1.18 -9.44 -1.21
N GLN A 84 1.22 -10.61 -1.85
CA GLN A 84 2.03 -10.83 -3.05
C GLN A 84 1.68 -9.85 -4.16
N ARG A 85 0.38 -9.64 -4.43
CA ARG A 85 -0.07 -8.69 -5.46
C ARG A 85 0.30 -7.24 -5.14
N LEU A 86 0.19 -6.83 -3.87
CA LEU A 86 0.49 -5.46 -3.44
C LEU A 86 2.01 -5.17 -3.40
N MET A 87 2.82 -6.18 -3.11
CA MET A 87 4.28 -6.07 -3.03
C MET A 87 4.99 -6.41 -4.35
N SER A 88 4.27 -6.91 -5.35
CA SER A 88 4.83 -7.09 -6.69
C SER A 88 4.91 -5.73 -7.39
N ASP A 89 6.13 -5.32 -7.71
CA ASP A 89 6.38 -4.09 -8.46
C ASP A 89 5.71 -4.18 -9.84
N ASN A 90 4.55 -3.54 -10.01
CA ASN A 90 3.95 -3.28 -11.34
C ASN A 90 4.64 -2.11 -12.05
N SER A 91 5.93 -1.95 -11.77
CA SER A 91 6.79 -0.99 -12.42
C SER A 91 7.38 -1.73 -13.61
N SER A 92 7.06 -1.30 -14.82
CA SER A 92 7.81 -1.65 -16.03
C SER A 92 9.26 -1.13 -15.86
N ILE A 93 10.08 -1.84 -15.09
CA ILE A 93 11.48 -1.50 -14.82
C ILE A 93 12.34 -2.33 -15.76
N ASN A 94 13.06 -1.61 -16.62
CA ASN A 94 14.12 -2.10 -17.49
C ASN A 94 15.11 -3.00 -16.71
N PRO A 95 15.46 -4.22 -17.17
CA PRO A 95 16.23 -5.24 -16.42
C PRO A 95 17.68 -4.89 -15.99
N GLN A 96 18.14 -3.64 -16.09
CA GLN A 96 19.57 -3.31 -16.17
C GLN A 96 20.15 -2.50 -14.99
N LYS A 97 19.48 -2.41 -13.83
CA LYS A 97 20.12 -1.91 -12.59
C LYS A 97 19.83 -2.83 -11.40
N LYS A 98 20.55 -3.94 -11.37
CA LYS A 98 20.79 -4.72 -10.14
C LYS A 98 21.86 -3.97 -9.37
N ASP A 99 21.52 -3.26 -8.29
CA ASP A 99 22.52 -2.85 -7.30
C ASP A 99 21.84 -2.63 -5.95
N THR A 100 22.03 -3.61 -5.06
CA THR A 100 22.08 -3.44 -3.59
C THR A 100 20.80 -3.09 -2.82
N THR A 101 19.66 -3.72 -3.13
CA THR A 101 18.53 -3.80 -2.17
C THR A 101 18.07 -5.23 -2.00
N LYS A 102 18.16 -5.74 -0.77
CA LYS A 102 17.78 -7.11 -0.35
C LYS A 102 16.49 -7.57 -1.05
N SER A 103 16.61 -8.54 -1.95
CA SER A 103 15.47 -9.10 -2.67
C SER A 103 14.45 -9.70 -1.69
N PHE A 104 13.22 -9.20 -1.74
CA PHE A 104 12.08 -9.67 -0.93
C PHE A 104 11.65 -11.11 -1.23
N SER A 105 12.21 -11.74 -2.27
CA SER A 105 11.97 -13.14 -2.62
C SER A 105 12.35 -14.11 -1.48
N HIS A 106 13.35 -13.77 -0.65
CA HIS A 106 13.73 -14.61 0.47
C HIS A 106 12.66 -14.62 1.59
N LEU A 107 11.87 -13.56 1.74
CA LEU A 107 10.84 -13.48 2.78
C LEU A 107 9.68 -14.45 2.53
N GLY A 108 9.31 -14.64 1.26
CA GLY A 108 8.28 -15.60 0.86
C GLY A 108 8.69 -17.05 1.10
N SER A 109 9.94 -17.41 0.77
CA SER A 109 10.46 -18.76 0.98
C SER A 109 10.63 -19.09 2.47
N SER A 110 11.16 -18.15 3.27
CA SER A 110 11.30 -18.35 4.72
C SER A 110 9.95 -18.53 5.42
N PHE A 111 8.91 -17.81 4.97
CA PHE A 111 7.56 -17.93 5.54
C PHE A 111 6.91 -19.28 5.22
N LEU A 112 6.98 -19.74 3.97
CA LEU A 112 6.43 -21.05 3.57
C LEU A 112 7.10 -22.17 4.38
N GLN A 113 8.42 -22.11 4.50
CA GLN A 113 9.19 -23.09 5.26
C GLN A 113 8.86 -23.06 6.76
N ALA A 114 8.62 -21.88 7.33
CA ALA A 114 8.16 -21.74 8.71
C ALA A 114 6.75 -22.32 8.92
N ASN A 115 5.85 -22.14 7.95
CA ASN A 115 4.48 -22.65 8.04
C ASN A 115 4.43 -24.19 7.87
N GLU A 116 5.22 -24.73 6.94
CA GLU A 116 5.37 -26.19 6.79
C GLU A 116 5.96 -26.82 8.06
N TYR A 117 6.98 -26.20 8.64
CA TYR A 117 7.57 -26.68 9.88
C TYR A 117 6.56 -26.66 11.04
N LYS A 118 5.77 -25.59 11.17
CA LYS A 118 4.68 -25.51 12.15
C LYS A 118 3.68 -26.65 11.97
N GLN A 119 3.24 -26.95 10.75
CA GLN A 119 2.30 -28.05 10.50
C GLN A 119 2.89 -29.41 10.88
N LYS A 120 4.18 -29.62 10.61
CA LYS A 120 4.89 -30.84 11.00
C LYS A 120 4.90 -31.06 12.51
N LEU A 121 5.10 -30.00 13.30
CA LEU A 121 5.08 -30.08 14.77
C LEU A 121 3.68 -30.45 15.29
N LEU A 122 2.63 -29.78 14.78
CA LEU A 122 1.24 -30.09 15.15
C LEU A 122 0.87 -31.54 14.83
N ALA A 123 1.36 -32.07 13.70
CA ALA A 123 1.14 -33.47 13.34
C ALA A 123 1.86 -34.45 14.27
N ALA A 124 3.04 -34.10 14.77
CA ALA A 124 3.77 -34.93 15.72
C ALA A 124 3.07 -34.98 17.09
N ASP A 125 2.51 -33.85 17.54
CA ASP A 125 1.78 -33.76 18.81
C ASP A 125 0.44 -34.51 18.77
N ASN A 126 -0.24 -34.53 17.62
CA ASN A 126 -1.52 -35.21 17.44
C ASN A 126 -1.43 -36.74 17.23
N ASN A 127 -0.24 -37.29 16.94
CA ASN A 127 -0.02 -38.73 16.73
C ASN A 127 0.47 -39.45 18.00
N LYS A 128 0.06 -38.97 19.17
CA LYS A 128 0.44 -39.50 20.49
C LYS A 128 -0.80 -39.90 21.27
#